data_AF-A0AAP2DU86-F1
#
_entry.id   AF-A0AAP2DU86-F1
#
_cell.length_a   1.000
_cell.length_b   1.000
_cell.length_c   1.000
_cell.angle_alpha   90.00
_cell.angle_beta   90.00
_cell.angle_gamma   90.00
#
_symmetry.space_group_name_H-M   'P 1'
#
loop_
_entity.id
_entity.type
_entity.pdbx_description
1 polymer ?
#
loop_
_entity_poly.entity_id
_entity_poly.type
_entity_poly.pdbx_seq_one_letter_code
_entity_poly.pdbx_strand_id
1 'polypeptide(L)' 'MDKIKNGDPVIYKEQQGTIYGKPRESKYRGTLYTVKVGDDYFKATPSELKTLKV' A
#
# COMPACT_ATOMS: atom_id res chain seq x y z
N MET A 1 9.66 -3.32 -11.35
CA MET A 1 8.70 -3.31 -10.22
C MET A 1 7.47 -2.58 -10.69
N ASP A 2 6.34 -3.27 -10.81
CA ASP A 2 5.05 -2.66 -11.13
C ASP A 2 4.75 -1.54 -10.12
N LYS A 3 4.43 -0.35 -10.62
CA LYS A 3 4.12 0.80 -9.77
C LYS A 3 2.75 0.54 -9.13
N ILE A 4 2.73 0.37 -7.81
CA ILE A 4 1.50 0.31 -7.01
C ILE A 4 0.72 1.63 -7.21
N LYS A 5 -0.54 1.54 -7.64
CA LYS A 5 -1.40 2.70 -7.93
C LYS A 5 -2.45 2.91 -6.85
N ASN A 6 -3.05 4.08 -6.81
CA ASN A 6 -4.26 4.30 -6.02
C ASN A 6 -5.40 3.41 -6.54
N GLY A 7 -6.12 2.75 -5.65
CA GLY A 7 -7.19 1.82 -5.99
C GLY A 7 -6.72 0.38 -6.24
N ASP A 8 -5.40 0.12 -6.23
CA ASP A 8 -4.88 -1.23 -6.43
C ASP A 8 -5.19 -2.12 -5.21
N PRO A 9 -5.73 -3.34 -5.41
CA PRO A 9 -5.96 -4.29 -4.34
C PRO A 9 -4.63 -4.88 -3.87
N VAL A 10 -4.39 -4.82 -2.56
CA VAL A 10 -3.15 -5.29 -1.94
C VAL A 10 -3.43 -6.09 -0.69
N ILE A 11 -2.50 -6.97 -0.33
CA ILE A 11 -2.49 -7.62 0.99
C ILE A 11 -1.50 -6.88 1.88
N TYR A 12 -1.98 -6.36 3.01
CA TYR A 12 -1.19 -5.76 4.07
C TYR A 12 -1.32 -6.61 5.34
N LYS A 13 -0.21 -7.19 5.82
CA LYS A 13 -0.19 -8.06 7.01
C LYS A 13 -1.30 -9.12 7.00
N GLU A 14 -1.37 -9.90 5.93
CA GLU A 14 -2.36 -10.98 5.74
C GLU A 14 -3.82 -10.52 5.65
N GLN A 15 -4.07 -9.21 5.64
CA GLN A 15 -5.39 -8.63 5.46
C GLN A 15 -5.51 -8.01 4.07
N GLN A 16 -6.67 -8.21 3.45
CA GLN A 16 -6.98 -7.58 2.18
C GLN A 16 -7.29 -6.09 2.39
N GLY A 17 -6.60 -5.26 1.62
CA GLY A 17 -6.77 -3.82 1.61
C GLY A 17 -6.71 -3.25 0.21
N THR A 18 -6.81 -1.93 0.15
CA THR A 18 -6.75 -1.18 -1.11
C THR A 18 -5.86 0.02 -0.91
N ILE A 19 -5.00 0.30 -1.89
CA ILE A 19 -4.16 1.48 -1.84
C ILE A 19 -5.03 2.72 -1.92
N TYR A 20 -4.81 3.63 -1.00
CA TYR A 20 -5.53 4.87 -0.88
C TYR A 20 -4.57 6.06 -1.03
N GLY A 21 -4.93 6.99 -1.89
CA GLY A 21 -4.17 8.20 -2.17
C GLY A 21 -2.86 7.94 -2.92
N LYS A 22 -1.97 8.93 -2.86
CA LYS A 22 -0.68 8.91 -3.56
C LYS A 22 0.44 8.40 -2.65
N PRO A 23 1.43 7.67 -3.18
CA PRO A 23 2.64 7.36 -2.45
C PRO A 23 3.32 8.64 -1.96
N ARG A 24 3.87 8.59 -0.75
CA ARG A 24 4.67 9.66 -0.15
C ARG A 24 6.09 9.19 0.03
N GLU A 25 7.07 9.99 -0.40
CA GLU A 25 8.47 9.70 -0.13
C GLU A 25 8.85 10.14 1.29
N SER A 26 9.41 9.22 2.05
CA SER A 26 9.98 9.46 3.37
C SER A 26 11.50 9.39 3.30
N LYS A 27 12.16 10.40 3.85
CA LYS A 27 13.63 10.52 3.86
C LYS A 27 14.35 9.32 4.49
N TYR A 28 13.67 8.60 5.40
CA TYR A 28 14.24 7.48 6.17
C TYR A 28 13.71 6.11 5.79
N ARG A 29 12.50 6.03 5.21
CA ARG A 29 11.81 4.76 4.94
C ARG A 29 11.52 4.51 3.45
N GLY A 30 11.92 5.45 2.57
CA GLY A 30 11.60 5.39 1.15
C GLY A 30 10.11 5.67 0.89
N THR A 31 9.57 5.06 -0.16
CA THR A 31 8.17 5.25 -0.57
C THR A 31 7.20 4.61 0.41
N LEU A 32 6.25 5.39 0.91
CA LEU A 32 5.14 4.92 1.77
C LEU A 32 3.82 5.03 1.02
N TYR A 33 3.03 3.98 1.08
CA TYR A 33 1.67 3.93 0.59
C TYR A 33 0.70 3.98 1.76
N THR A 34 -0.46 4.60 1.55
CA THR A 34 -1.56 4.46 2.50
C THR A 34 -2.45 3.33 2.01
N VAL A 35 -2.81 2.41 2.89
CA VAL A 35 -3.65 1.25 2.58
C VAL A 35 -4.87 1.33 3.46
N LYS A 36 -6.05 1.29 2.82
CA LYS A 36 -7.32 1.15 3.51
C LYS A 36 -7.61 -0.34 3.71
N VAL A 37 -7.82 -0.75 4.94
CA VAL A 37 -8.20 -2.13 5.32
C VAL A 37 -9.47 -2.02 6.15
N GLY A 38 -10.61 -2.48 5.61
CA GLY A 38 -11.90 -2.20 6.22
C GLY A 38 -12.17 -0.70 6.32
N ASP A 39 -12.42 -0.20 7.54
CA ASP A 39 -12.63 1.22 7.84
C ASP A 39 -11.35 1.95 8.30
N ASP A 40 -10.24 1.23 8.45
CA ASP A 40 -8.98 1.75 8.95
C ASP A 40 -7.98 2.09 7.83
N TYR A 41 -7.06 3.00 8.14
CA TYR A 41 -6.00 3.44 7.22
C TYR A 41 -4.62 3.21 7.83
N PHE A 42 -3.77 2.52 7.07
CA PHE A 42 -2.42 2.15 7.48
C PHE A 42 -1.37 2.73 6.53
N LYS A 43 -0.19 3.06 7.05
CA LYS A 43 0.96 3.44 6.21
C LYS A 43 1.91 2.25 6.10
N ALA A 44 2.20 1.84 4.88
CA ALA A 44 3.01 0.67 4.59
C ALA A 44 4.07 0.98 3.53
N THR A 45 5.24 0.39 3.67
CA THR A 45 6.27 0.38 2.62
C THR A 45 5.90 -0.61 1.52
N PRO A 46 6.40 -0.47 0.28
CA PRO A 46 6.15 -1.44 -0.79
C PRO A 46 6.60 -2.87 -0.43
N SER A 47 7.60 -3.03 0.45
CA SER A 47 8.05 -4.33 0.95
C SER A 47 7.03 -5.02 1.87
N GLU A 48 6.17 -4.24 2.54
CA GLU A 48 5.09 -4.75 3.39
C GLU A 48 3.81 -5.07 2.61
N LEU A 49 3.77 -4.70 1.32
CA LEU A 49 2.59 -4.82 0.48
C LEU A 49 2.79 -5.91 -0.55
N LYS A 50 1.82 -6.84 -0.62
CA LYS A 50 1.72 -7.79 -1.73
C LYS A 50 0.65 -7.31 -2.69
N THR A 51 1.05 -6.88 -3.87
CA THR A 51 0.12 -6.58 -4.97
C THR A 51 -0.49 -7.86 -5.47
N LEU A 52 -1.82 -7.93 -5.49
CA LEU A 52 -2.53 -8.97 -6.22
C LEU A 52 -2.51 -8.55 -7.69
N LYS A 53 -1.56 -9.06 -8.47
CA LYS A 53 -1.63 -8.93 -9.93
C LYS A 53 -2.90 -9.65 -10.38
N VAL A 54 -3.90 -8.88 -10.79
CA VAL A 54 -5.07 -9.37 -11.53
C VAL A 54 -4.78 -9.25 -13.01
#